data_AF-A0A259IYH3-F1
#
_entry.id   AF-A0A259IYH3-F1
#
_cell.length_a   1.000
_cell.length_b   1.000
_cell.length_c   1.000
_cell.angle_alpha   90.00
_cell.angle_beta   90.00
_cell.angle_gamma   90.00
#
_symmetry.space_group_name_H-M   'P 1'
#
loop_
_entity.id
_entity.type
_entity.pdbx_description
1 polymer ?
#
loop_
_entity_poly.entity_id
_entity_poly.type
_entity_poly.pdbx_seq_one_letter_code
_entity_poly.pdbx_strand_id
1 'polypeptide(L)'
;NFPRMLKFKDDAFHKKHNEVMEIDDVDAREKTSTRVMAKSHAWQSWENVFALKEAIEKSGWKTKKDDLLVIEALEGLEMANSLGHPQGAKLLRKEDHSAIIDCYISRVENNKLEVKKKVAREDLVKLMPPRVDLSKMPA
;
A
#
# COMPACT_ATOMS: atom_id res chain seq x y z
N ASN A 1 -7.01 -5.33 -0.87
CA ASN A 1 -6.09 -6.25 -1.56
C ASN A 1 -5.74 -5.70 -2.93
N PHE A 2 -4.46 -5.59 -3.28
CA PHE A 2 -3.96 -5.12 -4.57
C PHE A 2 -3.85 -6.28 -5.57
N PRO A 3 -4.21 -6.10 -6.85
CA PRO A 3 -4.25 -7.20 -7.81
C PRO A 3 -2.85 -7.79 -8.06
N ARG A 4 -2.79 -9.13 -8.10
CA ARG A 4 -1.57 -9.85 -8.46
C ARG A 4 -1.18 -9.57 -9.91
N MET A 5 -2.11 -9.76 -10.84
CA MET A 5 -1.86 -9.55 -12.27
C MET A 5 -1.87 -8.06 -12.61
N LEU A 6 -0.88 -7.61 -13.38
CA LEU A 6 -0.73 -6.22 -13.82
C LEU A 6 -1.99 -5.69 -14.53
N LYS A 7 -2.60 -6.53 -15.40
CA LYS A 7 -3.74 -6.16 -16.25
C LYS A 7 -4.92 -5.50 -15.52
N PHE A 8 -5.08 -5.71 -14.21
CA PHE A 8 -6.18 -5.16 -13.42
C PHE A 8 -5.88 -3.82 -12.74
N LYS A 9 -4.62 -3.39 -12.73
CA LYS A 9 -4.17 -2.06 -12.32
C LYS A 9 -2.95 -1.70 -13.18
N ASP A 10 -3.20 -1.46 -14.46
CA ASP A 10 -2.16 -1.32 -15.47
C ASP A 10 -1.68 0.12 -15.63
N ASP A 11 -1.08 0.69 -14.58
CA ASP A 11 -0.48 2.04 -14.64
C ASP A 11 1.05 2.01 -14.67
N ALA A 12 1.63 3.17 -14.98
CA ALA A 12 3.07 3.31 -15.14
C ALA A 12 3.85 2.96 -13.86
N PHE A 13 3.28 3.24 -12.68
CA PHE A 13 3.94 2.98 -11.40
C PHE A 13 3.94 1.50 -11.03
N HIS A 14 2.83 0.80 -11.27
CA HIS A 14 2.76 -0.65 -11.08
C HIS A 14 3.66 -1.38 -12.09
N LYS A 15 3.66 -0.97 -13.36
CA LYS A 15 4.60 -1.48 -14.38
C LYS A 15 6.04 -1.32 -13.93
N LYS A 16 6.40 -0.10 -13.52
CA LYS A 16 7.78 0.20 -13.12
C LYS A 16 8.17 -0.53 -11.84
N HIS A 17 7.26 -0.70 -10.88
CA HIS A 17 7.49 -1.52 -9.70
C HIS A 17 7.79 -2.98 -10.09
N ASN A 18 6.98 -3.62 -10.95
CA ASN A 18 7.25 -5.00 -11.39
C ASN A 18 8.58 -5.11 -12.14
N GLU A 19 8.94 -4.10 -12.95
CA GLU A 19 10.22 -4.03 -13.64
C GLU A 19 11.40 -3.99 -12.65
N VAL A 20 11.36 -3.10 -11.66
CA VAL A 20 12.41 -2.95 -10.62
C VAL A 20 12.51 -4.19 -9.75
N MET A 21 11.39 -4.85 -9.45
CA MET A 21 11.36 -6.09 -8.69
C MET A 21 11.76 -7.32 -9.53
N GLU A 22 12.05 -7.14 -10.82
CA GLU A 22 12.42 -8.21 -11.76
C GLU A 22 11.40 -9.36 -11.81
N ILE A 23 10.11 -9.04 -11.74
CA ILE A 23 9.01 -10.01 -11.78
C ILE A 23 8.19 -9.92 -13.06
N ASP A 24 7.52 -11.02 -13.42
CA ASP A 24 6.50 -11.01 -14.46
C ASP A 24 5.20 -10.32 -14.02
N ASP A 25 4.34 -10.07 -15.01
CA ASP A 25 3.09 -9.33 -14.86
C ASP A 25 1.88 -10.20 -14.49
N VAL A 26 2.06 -11.51 -14.33
CA VAL A 26 0.95 -12.47 -14.19
C VAL A 26 1.01 -13.15 -12.82
N ASP A 27 2.10 -13.87 -12.55
CA ASP A 27 2.29 -14.68 -11.35
C ASP A 27 3.12 -13.95 -10.29
N ALA A 28 3.81 -12.87 -10.65
CA ALA A 28 4.92 -12.29 -9.90
C ALA A 28 6.10 -13.28 -9.77
N ARG A 29 6.36 -14.06 -10.81
CA ARG A 29 7.54 -14.93 -10.90
C ARG A 29 8.77 -14.08 -11.17
N GLU A 30 9.87 -14.39 -10.49
CA GLU A 30 11.17 -13.77 -10.78
C GLU A 30 11.60 -14.09 -12.21
N LYS A 31 12.11 -13.10 -12.95
CA LYS A 31 12.58 -13.28 -14.33
C LYS A 31 13.84 -14.15 -14.42
N THR A 32 14.58 -14.27 -13.33
CA THR A 32 15.86 -14.98 -13.23
C THR A 32 15.75 -16.34 -12.55
N SER A 33 14.57 -16.73 -12.06
CA SER A 33 14.37 -17.98 -11.32
C SER A 33 12.95 -18.55 -11.48
N THR A 34 12.67 -19.69 -10.85
CA THR A 34 11.32 -20.26 -10.81
C THR A 34 10.50 -19.81 -9.60
N ARG A 35 11.10 -19.02 -8.69
CA ARG A 35 10.44 -18.56 -7.46
C ARG A 35 9.31 -17.59 -7.79
N VAL A 36 8.23 -17.69 -7.00
CA VAL A 36 7.06 -16.81 -7.09
C VAL A 36 7.04 -15.90 -5.88
N MET A 37 7.05 -14.60 -6.12
CA MET A 37 7.03 -13.60 -5.06
C MET A 37 5.65 -13.55 -4.40
N ALA A 38 5.64 -13.55 -3.07
CA ALA A 38 4.45 -13.23 -2.29
C ALA A 38 4.20 -11.71 -2.37
N LYS A 39 3.58 -11.28 -3.48
CA LYS A 39 3.44 -9.87 -3.87
C LYS A 39 2.89 -8.98 -2.75
N SER A 40 1.95 -9.50 -1.94
CA SER A 40 1.39 -8.82 -0.75
C SER A 40 2.43 -8.28 0.22
N HIS A 41 3.51 -9.03 0.47
CA HIS A 41 4.56 -8.63 1.40
C HIS A 41 5.65 -7.77 0.74
N ALA A 42 5.76 -7.84 -0.59
CA ALA A 42 6.74 -7.08 -1.36
C ALA A 42 6.34 -5.61 -1.46
N TRP A 43 5.14 -5.31 -1.99
CA TRP A 43 4.68 -3.92 -2.08
C TRP A 43 4.46 -3.30 -0.70
N GLN A 44 4.07 -4.09 0.32
CA GLN A 44 3.84 -3.55 1.66
C GLN A 44 5.16 -3.02 2.24
N SER A 45 6.22 -3.82 2.16
CA SER A 45 7.55 -3.42 2.60
C SER A 45 8.07 -2.20 1.82
N TRP A 46 7.88 -2.21 0.49
CA TRP A 46 8.24 -1.10 -0.39
C TRP A 46 7.56 0.20 0.04
N GLU A 47 6.23 0.20 0.11
CA GLU A 47 5.45 1.40 0.40
C GLU A 47 5.65 1.91 1.84
N ASN A 48 5.86 1.01 2.80
CA ASN A 48 6.14 1.37 4.19
C ASN A 48 7.44 2.19 4.31
N VAL A 49 8.48 1.84 3.54
CA VAL A 49 9.74 2.60 3.55
C VAL A 49 9.53 4.01 2.99
N PHE A 50 8.74 4.17 1.92
CA PHE A 50 8.43 5.49 1.36
C PHE A 50 7.55 6.33 2.30
N ALA A 51 6.55 5.72 2.94
CA ALA A 51 5.70 6.41 3.92
C ALA A 51 6.51 6.88 5.13
N LEU A 52 7.38 6.01 5.67
CA LEU A 52 8.26 6.36 6.78
C LEU A 52 9.26 7.46 6.40
N LYS A 53 9.85 7.37 5.21
CA LYS A 53 10.72 8.43 4.67
C LYS A 53 9.99 9.77 4.63
N GLU A 54 8.79 9.81 4.06
CA GLU A 54 8.00 11.05 3.98
C GLU A 54 7.69 11.61 5.37
N ALA A 55 7.35 10.76 6.33
CA ALA A 55 7.09 11.18 7.70
C ALA A 55 8.34 11.71 8.41
N ILE A 56 9.50 11.07 8.23
CA ILE A 56 10.79 11.54 8.76
C ILE A 56 11.16 12.90 8.17
N GLU A 57 10.98 13.08 6.86
CA GLU A 57 11.26 14.34 6.18
C GLU A 57 10.30 15.46 6.63
N LYS A 58 9.02 15.15 6.82
CA LYS A 58 8.01 16.11 7.30
C LYS A 58 8.20 16.50 8.76
N SER A 59 8.52 15.54 9.63
CA SER A 59 8.71 15.79 11.06
C SER A 59 10.06 16.42 11.38
N GLY A 60 11.03 16.30 10.47
CA GLY A 60 12.41 16.73 10.71
C GLY A 60 13.13 15.88 11.75
N TRP A 61 12.73 14.60 11.91
CA TRP A 61 13.29 13.66 12.88
C TRP A 61 14.81 13.58 12.81
N LYS A 62 15.47 13.71 13.96
CA LYS A 62 16.93 13.61 14.10
C LYS A 62 17.35 12.60 15.15
N THR A 63 16.54 12.43 16.20
CA THR A 63 16.82 11.57 17.34
C THR A 63 15.56 10.86 17.81
N LYS A 64 15.71 9.83 18.64
CA LYS A 64 14.57 9.09 19.23
C LYS A 64 13.58 9.95 20.03
N LYS A 65 13.97 11.16 20.44
CA LYS A 65 13.04 12.10 21.12
C LYS A 65 11.96 12.62 20.16
N ASP A 66 12.20 12.50 18.86
CA ASP A 66 11.32 13.00 17.80
C ASP A 66 10.36 11.91 17.29
N ASP A 67 10.36 10.70 17.88
CA ASP A 67 9.55 9.57 17.42
C ASP A 67 8.05 9.92 17.38
N LEU A 68 7.57 10.69 18.36
CA LEU A 68 6.18 11.17 18.38
C LEU A 68 5.88 12.07 17.17
N LEU A 69 6.82 12.92 16.76
CA LEU A 69 6.63 13.81 15.60
C LEU A 69 6.50 13.01 14.30
N VAL A 70 7.17 11.86 14.19
CA VAL A 70 7.01 10.95 13.04
C VAL A 70 5.64 10.29 13.05
N ILE A 71 5.15 9.86 14.21
CA ILE A 71 3.79 9.30 14.37
C ILE A 71 2.75 10.34 13.94
N GLU A 72 2.84 11.57 14.48
CA GLU A 72 1.95 12.67 14.13
C GLU A 72 2.02 13.04 12.65
N ALA A 73 3.19 12.94 12.01
CA ALA A 73 3.34 13.17 10.58
C ALA A 73 2.73 12.07 9.70
N LEU A 74 2.61 10.83 10.22
CA LEU A 74 1.93 9.71 9.56
C LEU A 74 0.41 9.80 9.72
N GLU A 75 -0.07 10.35 10.82
CA GLU A 75 -1.50 10.47 11.11
C GLU A 75 -2.21 11.40 10.12
N GLY A 76 -3.14 10.84 9.33
CA GLY A 76 -3.84 11.58 8.27
C GLY A 76 -3.00 11.76 7.00
N LEU A 77 -1.86 11.09 6.89
CA LEU A 77 -1.00 11.19 5.71
C LEU A 77 -1.73 10.68 4.46
N GLU A 78 -1.98 11.60 3.53
CA GLU A 78 -2.42 11.27 2.18
C GLU A 78 -1.21 11.04 1.28
N MET A 79 -1.18 9.88 0.64
CA MET A 79 -0.13 9.50 -0.28
C MET A 79 -0.73 9.28 -1.66
N ALA A 80 -0.25 9.99 -2.66
CA ALA A 80 -0.71 9.87 -4.04
C ALA A 80 -0.15 8.61 -4.72
N ASN A 81 -0.82 8.14 -5.77
CA ASN A 81 -0.29 7.07 -6.63
C ASN A 81 1.05 7.53 -7.23
N SER A 82 2.10 6.75 -6.97
CA SER A 82 3.47 7.07 -7.38
C SER A 82 4.30 5.79 -7.42
N LEU A 83 5.57 5.87 -7.84
CA LEU A 83 6.47 4.73 -7.73
C LEU A 83 6.70 4.30 -6.28
N GLY A 84 6.65 5.25 -5.32
CA GLY A 84 6.70 4.93 -3.89
C GLY A 84 5.41 4.30 -3.36
N HIS A 85 4.31 4.45 -4.10
CA HIS A 85 2.97 3.97 -3.74
C HIS A 85 2.25 3.32 -4.93
N PRO A 86 2.80 2.23 -5.52
CA PRO A 86 2.27 1.61 -6.72
C PRO A 86 0.89 0.95 -6.52
N GLN A 87 0.45 0.75 -5.27
CA GLN A 87 -0.92 0.31 -4.99
C GLN A 87 -1.99 1.34 -5.33
N GLY A 88 -1.61 2.59 -5.52
CA GLY A 88 -2.55 3.69 -5.72
C GLY A 88 -2.50 4.70 -4.58
N ALA A 89 -3.39 5.68 -4.70
CA ALA A 89 -3.58 6.68 -3.67
C ALA A 89 -4.13 6.04 -2.40
N LYS A 90 -3.72 6.56 -1.24
CA LYS A 90 -4.07 6.01 0.07
C LYS A 90 -4.15 7.11 1.13
N LEU A 91 -4.95 6.84 2.15
CA LEU A 91 -5.06 7.64 3.35
C LEU A 91 -4.59 6.78 4.53
N LEU A 92 -3.60 7.24 5.27
CA LEU A 92 -3.25 6.64 6.56
C LEU A 92 -4.12 7.27 7.63
N ARG A 93 -5.16 6.56 8.06
CA ARG A 93 -6.16 7.08 8.98
C ARG A 93 -5.54 7.30 10.37
N LYS A 94 -5.82 8.46 10.96
CA LYS A 94 -5.27 8.86 12.26
C LYS A 94 -5.75 7.97 13.40
N GLU A 95 -7.03 7.62 13.42
CA GLU A 95 -7.69 6.98 14.57
C GLU A 95 -7.16 5.57 14.84
N ASP A 96 -6.89 4.77 13.81
CA ASP A 96 -6.49 3.37 13.99
C ASP A 96 -5.26 2.97 13.17
N HIS A 97 -4.54 3.97 12.65
CA HIS A 97 -3.34 3.84 11.83
C HIS A 97 -3.53 2.85 10.66
N SER A 98 -4.77 2.70 10.17
CA SER A 98 -5.07 1.85 9.03
C SER A 98 -4.89 2.63 7.73
N ALA A 99 -4.10 2.07 6.80
CA ALA A 99 -4.02 2.58 5.44
C ALA A 99 -5.26 2.14 4.65
N ILE A 100 -6.05 3.11 4.17
CA ILE A 100 -7.21 2.87 3.33
C ILE A 100 -6.83 3.09 1.87
N ILE A 101 -7.04 2.05 1.05
CA ILE A 101 -6.64 1.96 -0.35
C ILE A 101 -7.78 1.43 -1.21
N ASP A 102 -7.69 1.58 -2.53
CA ASP A 102 -8.55 0.80 -3.43
C ASP A 102 -8.32 -0.70 -3.23
N CYS A 103 -9.39 -1.45 -3.01
CA CYS A 103 -9.32 -2.90 -2.83
C CYS A 103 -9.98 -3.65 -3.98
N TYR A 104 -9.46 -4.83 -4.30
CA TYR A 104 -9.89 -5.63 -5.43
C TYR A 104 -10.37 -6.99 -4.94
N ILE A 105 -11.58 -7.38 -5.34
CA ILE A 105 -12.16 -8.69 -5.10
C ILE A 105 -11.87 -9.54 -6.33
N SER A 106 -11.21 -10.67 -6.12
CA SER A 106 -10.83 -11.59 -7.18
C SER A 106 -11.50 -12.95 -7.00
N ARG A 107 -11.72 -13.66 -8.10
CA ARG A 107 -12.25 -15.03 -8.14
C ARG A 107 -11.39 -15.86 -9.08
N VAL A 108 -11.15 -17.11 -8.71
CA VAL A 108 -10.49 -18.07 -9.61
C VAL A 108 -11.48 -18.53 -10.67
N GLU A 109 -11.14 -18.33 -11.93
CA GLU A 109 -11.92 -18.78 -13.10
C GLU A 109 -10.96 -19.27 -14.18
N ASN A 110 -11.26 -20.42 -14.79
CA ASN A 110 -10.43 -21.03 -15.84
C ASN A 110 -8.94 -21.11 -15.44
N ASN A 111 -8.69 -21.51 -14.19
CA ASN A 111 -7.36 -21.59 -13.57
C ASN A 111 -6.59 -20.26 -13.48
N LYS A 112 -7.27 -19.12 -13.53
CA LYS A 112 -6.69 -17.77 -13.42
C LYS A 112 -7.37 -16.97 -12.32
N LEU A 113 -6.61 -16.14 -11.61
CA LEU A 113 -7.15 -15.21 -10.63
C LEU A 113 -7.67 -13.95 -11.33
N GLU A 114 -8.98 -13.86 -11.51
CA GLU A 114 -9.62 -12.76 -12.22
C GLU A 114 -10.23 -11.75 -11.23
N VAL A 115 -9.91 -10.46 -11.38
CA VAL A 115 -10.56 -9.39 -10.59
C VAL A 115 -12.00 -9.23 -11.08
N LYS A 116 -12.94 -9.25 -10.14
CA LYS A 116 -14.39 -9.11 -10.38
C LYS A 116 -14.95 -7.78 -9.93
N LYS A 117 -14.32 -7.14 -8.96
CA LYS A 117 -14.76 -5.85 -8.44
C LYS A 117 -13.57 -5.05 -7.91
N LYS A 118 -13.54 -3.77 -8.26
CA LYS A 118 -12.79 -2.76 -7.53
C LYS A 118 -13.74 -2.11 -6.52
N VAL A 119 -13.32 -2.01 -5.28
CA VAL A 119 -13.98 -1.25 -4.21
C VAL A 119 -13.13 -0.02 -3.98
N ALA A 120 -13.69 1.15 -4.27
CA ALA A 120 -12.99 2.41 -4.16
C ALA A 120 -12.66 2.72 -2.70
N ARG A 121 -11.53 3.39 -2.45
CA ARG A 121 -11.15 3.80 -1.09
C ARG A 121 -12.25 4.64 -0.43
N GLU A 122 -12.96 5.48 -1.17
CA GLU A 122 -14.04 6.34 -0.68
C GLU A 122 -15.23 5.53 -0.15
N ASP A 123 -15.49 4.36 -0.73
CA ASP A 123 -16.51 3.44 -0.23
C ASP A 123 -16.01 2.68 1.00
N LEU A 124 -14.75 2.24 0.99
CA LEU A 124 -14.15 1.53 2.13
C LEU A 124 -14.09 2.39 3.38
N VAL A 125 -13.74 3.68 3.27
CA VAL A 125 -13.74 4.60 4.42
C VAL A 125 -15.12 4.61 5.11
N LYS A 126 -16.21 4.57 4.35
CA LYS A 126 -17.59 4.55 4.88
C LYS A 126 -17.96 3.19 5.49
N LEU A 127 -17.50 2.10 4.88
CA LEU A 127 -17.84 0.73 5.28
C LEU A 127 -16.96 0.19 6.41
N MET A 128 -15.80 0.81 6.64
CA MET A 128 -14.81 0.38 7.63
C MET A 128 -14.53 1.52 8.61
N PRO A 129 -15.47 1.88 9.50
CA PRO A 129 -15.22 2.89 10.53
C PRO A 129 -14.08 2.46 11.44
N PRO A 130 -13.35 3.42 12.06
CA PRO A 130 -12.29 3.09 13.01
C PRO A 130 -12.88 2.31 14.19
N ARG A 131 -12.17 1.26 14.63
CA ARG A 131 -12.58 0.43 15.78
C ARG A 131 -11.94 0.86 17.09
N VAL A 132 -10.90 1.68 16.99
CA VAL A 132 -10.12 2.24 18.10
C VAL A 132 -9.71 3.66 17.69
N ASP A 133 -9.45 4.52 18.67
CA ASP A 133 -8.93 5.86 18.46
C ASP A 133 -7.63 6.03 19.25
N LEU A 134 -6.52 5.65 18.61
CA LEU A 134 -5.14 5.73 19.10
C LEU A 134 -4.69 7.18 19.24
N SER A 135 -5.29 8.12 18.50
CA SER A 135 -4.95 9.55 18.60
C SER A 135 -5.36 10.21 19.92
N LYS A 136 -6.15 9.49 20.74
CA LYS A 136 -6.55 9.90 22.08
C LYS A 136 -5.71 9.23 23.18
N MET A 137 -4.78 8.35 22.82
CA MET A 137 -3.90 7.72 23.80
C MET A 137 -2.87 8.74 24.32
N PRO A 138 -2.46 8.64 25.60
CA PRO A 138 -1.32 9.41 26.10
C PRO A 138 -0.07 9.12 25.26
N ALA A 139 0.75 10.16 25.05
CA ALA A 139 2.07 10.04 24.43
C ALA A 139 3.07 9.29 25.30
#